data_AF-Q4E0X6-F1
#
_entry.id   AF-Q4E0X6-F1
#
_cell.length_a   1.000
_cell.length_b   1.000
_cell.length_c   1.000
_cell.angle_alpha   90.00
_cell.angle_beta   90.00
_cell.angle_gamma   90.00
#
_symmetry.space_group_name_H-M   'P 1'
#
loop_
_entity.id
_entity.type
_entity.pdbx_description
1 polymer ?
#
loop_
_entity_poly.entity_id
_entity_poly.type
_entity_poly.pdbx_seq_one_letter_code
_entity_poly.pdbx_strand_id
1 'polypeptide(L)'
;MLHGSLPSLASLRYRRPYWMLFLKDVDNWKIYTVIQQPDHQRTEMLYQAWLGGLDRPYTRPKCMANQPLWLSKKRHILRKDRLDGPETPLEKYVLEWHKRFHSFQGTERPTVDDLHTALDLVERPLDLSYAFQLLNQCRNVNNIRFAKDTFLVFLEACLRVDRKDCALYATENAEALGFWHIEEDYRRYLRGEQSWYRLSPLDNMYYPLEENVKLNAGRSPPSSAAVAEGDAEGTAETTGFEAAAGAAAWSDDEGSMKAGSSRESMTVDDEIARLEAELAALEEEGTDGDNDVKGPKGH
;
A
#
# COMPACT_ATOMS: atom_id res chain seq x y z
N MET A 1 3.70 26.29 53.35
CA MET A 1 4.40 25.33 52.47
C MET A 1 3.40 24.26 52.03
N LEU A 2 2.69 24.51 50.93
CA LEU A 2 1.84 23.50 50.27
C LEU A 2 2.58 23.06 49.00
N HIS A 3 3.48 22.11 49.18
CA HIS A 3 4.08 21.35 48.09
C HIS A 3 3.04 20.32 47.63
N GLY A 4 2.42 20.57 46.47
CA GLY A 4 1.47 19.66 45.86
C GLY A 4 1.27 20.02 44.39
N SER A 5 2.18 19.53 43.55
CA SER A 5 2.08 19.51 42.10
C SER A 5 0.72 18.93 41.64
N LEU A 6 -0.12 19.69 40.95
CA LEU A 6 -1.40 19.19 40.39
C LEU A 6 -1.45 19.31 38.86
N PRO A 7 -0.73 18.46 38.11
CA PRO A 7 -1.11 18.15 36.73
C PRO A 7 -2.54 17.56 36.63
N SER A 8 -3.19 17.21 37.75
CA SER A 8 -4.59 16.76 37.76
C SER A 8 -5.62 17.87 37.48
N LEU A 9 -5.28 19.15 37.67
CA LEU A 9 -6.21 20.27 37.44
C LEU A 9 -6.49 20.56 35.96
N ALA A 10 -5.61 20.12 35.06
CA ALA A 10 -5.81 20.25 33.60
C ALA A 10 -6.59 19.07 32.99
N SER A 11 -7.03 18.10 33.80
CA SER A 11 -7.75 16.93 33.32
C SER A 11 -9.24 17.21 33.15
N LEU A 12 -9.81 16.81 32.01
CA LEU A 12 -11.24 16.91 31.73
C LEU A 12 -12.07 15.81 32.41
N ARG A 13 -11.48 14.96 33.26
CA ARG A 13 -12.13 13.77 33.86
C ARG A 13 -13.50 14.05 34.50
N TYR A 14 -13.66 15.19 35.17
CA TYR A 14 -14.91 15.57 35.85
C TYR A 14 -15.75 16.59 35.06
N ARG A 15 -15.32 16.97 33.85
CA ARG A 15 -16.02 17.94 32.99
C ARG A 15 -16.77 17.29 31.83
N ARG A 16 -16.43 16.05 31.49
CA ARG A 16 -17.05 15.27 30.41
C ARG A 16 -17.29 13.82 30.87
N PRO A 17 -18.22 13.09 30.24
CA PRO A 17 -18.47 11.68 30.52
C PRO A 17 -17.19 10.82 30.51
N TYR A 18 -17.20 9.75 31.31
CA TYR A 18 -16.01 8.92 31.52
C TYR A 18 -15.50 8.25 30.24
N TRP A 19 -16.39 7.84 29.33
CA TRP A 19 -16.03 7.24 28.04
C TRP A 19 -15.24 8.21 27.12
N MET A 20 -15.19 9.51 27.43
CA MET A 20 -14.36 10.49 26.73
C MET A 20 -12.95 10.61 27.32
N LEU A 21 -12.52 9.70 28.20
CA LEU A 21 -11.15 9.71 28.71
C LEU A 21 -10.15 9.58 27.55
N PHE A 22 -9.07 10.36 27.57
CA PHE A 22 -8.07 10.45 26.48
C PHE A 22 -8.58 10.85 25.09
N LEU A 23 -9.87 11.17 24.93
CA LEU A 23 -10.42 11.66 23.67
C LEU A 23 -9.75 12.99 23.28
N LYS A 24 -9.17 12.99 22.07
CA LYS A 24 -8.50 14.08 21.37
C LYS A 24 -9.03 14.14 19.93
N ASP A 25 -8.75 15.25 19.24
CA ASP A 25 -8.98 15.43 17.80
C ASP A 25 -10.41 15.19 17.31
N VAL A 26 -11.38 15.43 18.19
CA VAL A 26 -12.79 15.57 17.80
C VAL A 26 -13.10 17.01 17.47
N ASP A 27 -14.04 17.21 16.55
CA ASP A 27 -14.57 18.51 16.16
C ASP A 27 -14.99 19.37 17.36
N ASN A 28 -15.94 18.90 18.16
CA ASN A 28 -16.37 19.54 19.39
C ASN A 28 -16.99 18.51 20.34
N TRP A 29 -16.25 18.14 21.38
CA TRP A 29 -16.68 17.12 22.34
C TRP A 29 -17.98 17.46 23.08
N LYS A 30 -18.40 18.74 23.15
CA LYS A 30 -19.65 19.13 23.81
C LYS A 30 -20.90 18.65 23.07
N ILE A 31 -20.82 18.42 21.77
CA ILE A 31 -21.94 17.89 20.97
C ILE A 31 -22.42 16.56 21.56
N TYR A 32 -21.46 15.71 21.93
CA TYR A 32 -21.71 14.33 22.34
C TYR A 32 -22.20 14.18 23.79
N THR A 33 -22.24 15.26 24.57
CA THR A 33 -22.79 15.24 25.93
C THR A 33 -24.29 15.55 25.98
N VAL A 34 -24.84 16.13 24.91
CA VAL A 34 -26.26 16.57 24.83
C VAL A 34 -27.03 15.87 23.71
N ILE A 35 -26.42 14.88 23.06
CA ILE A 35 -26.97 14.22 21.86
C ILE A 35 -28.30 13.49 22.12
N GLN A 36 -28.60 13.17 23.39
CA GLN A 36 -29.85 12.51 23.79
C GLN A 36 -31.05 13.47 23.89
N GLN A 37 -30.82 14.78 23.83
CA GLN A 37 -31.93 15.73 23.72
C GLN A 37 -32.59 15.56 22.35
N PRO A 38 -33.93 15.57 22.24
CA PRO A 38 -34.63 15.17 21.02
C PRO A 38 -34.27 16.06 19.81
N ASP A 39 -34.01 17.35 20.02
CA ASP A 39 -33.56 18.26 18.96
C ASP A 39 -32.18 17.86 18.42
N HIS A 40 -31.23 17.58 19.31
CA HIS A 40 -29.87 17.16 18.94
C HIS A 40 -29.82 15.74 18.39
N GLN A 41 -30.68 14.85 18.90
CA GLN A 41 -30.83 13.49 18.38
C GLN A 41 -31.33 13.53 16.93
N ARG A 42 -32.34 14.36 16.64
CA ARG A 42 -32.81 14.58 15.26
C ARG A 42 -31.71 15.18 14.38
N THR A 43 -30.95 16.17 14.87
CA THR A 43 -29.82 16.74 14.12
C THR A 43 -28.78 15.68 13.77
N GLU A 44 -28.47 14.77 14.70
CA GLU A 44 -27.52 13.70 14.45
C GLU A 44 -28.03 12.69 13.42
N MET A 45 -29.30 12.28 13.49
CA MET A 45 -29.88 11.41 12.47
C MET A 45 -29.83 12.04 11.06
N LEU A 46 -30.13 13.34 10.97
CA LEU A 46 -30.03 14.09 9.71
C LEU A 46 -28.57 14.22 9.23
N TYR A 47 -27.62 14.38 10.15
CA TYR A 47 -26.19 14.42 9.80
C TYR A 47 -25.69 13.08 9.25
N GLN A 48 -26.12 11.96 9.83
CA GLN A 48 -25.78 10.63 9.34
C GLN A 48 -26.37 10.35 7.94
N ALA A 49 -27.58 10.83 7.67
CA ALA A 49 -28.18 10.79 6.33
C ALA A 49 -27.42 11.70 5.34
N TRP A 50 -26.99 12.88 5.77
CA TRP A 50 -26.20 13.80 4.94
C TRP A 50 -24.84 13.22 4.54
N LEU A 51 -24.18 12.50 5.44
CA LEU A 51 -22.92 11.80 5.15
C LEU A 51 -23.09 10.58 4.22
N GLY A 52 -24.31 10.08 4.06
CA GLY A 52 -24.62 8.91 3.24
C GLY A 52 -24.05 7.59 3.78
N GLY A 53 -24.23 6.54 2.97
CA GLY A 53 -23.81 5.16 3.28
C GLY A 53 -24.75 4.39 4.21
N LEU A 54 -25.92 4.95 4.52
CA LEU A 54 -26.94 4.34 5.38
C LEU A 54 -28.29 4.40 4.66
N ASP A 55 -28.98 3.27 4.65
CA ASP A 55 -30.31 3.06 4.08
C ASP A 55 -31.44 3.38 5.09
N ARG A 56 -31.14 3.23 6.38
CA ARG A 56 -32.07 3.49 7.49
C ARG A 56 -31.64 4.67 8.36
N PRO A 57 -32.59 5.35 9.04
CA PRO A 57 -32.25 6.39 10.00
C PRO A 57 -31.40 5.83 11.16
N TYR A 58 -30.26 6.45 11.41
CA TYR A 58 -29.25 5.94 12.34
C TYR A 58 -28.75 7.05 13.26
N THR A 59 -28.48 6.71 14.52
CA THR A 59 -27.84 7.58 15.51
C THR A 59 -26.59 6.88 16.03
N ARG A 60 -25.47 7.59 16.15
CA ARG A 60 -24.25 6.99 16.74
C ARG A 60 -24.49 6.52 18.18
N PRO A 61 -23.74 5.51 18.68
CA PRO A 61 -23.91 5.03 20.04
C PRO A 61 -23.65 6.12 21.10
N LYS A 62 -24.38 6.05 22.21
CA LYS A 62 -24.33 7.04 23.32
C LYS A 62 -22.92 7.27 23.89
N CYS A 63 -22.09 6.24 23.88
CA CYS A 63 -20.74 6.28 24.44
C CYS A 63 -19.65 6.49 23.36
N MET A 64 -20.00 7.00 22.17
CA MET A 64 -19.07 7.22 21.08
C MET A 64 -19.12 8.66 20.57
N ALA A 65 -17.95 9.30 20.50
CA ALA A 65 -17.80 10.61 19.86
C ALA A 65 -17.50 10.45 18.37
N ASN A 66 -16.53 9.62 17.99
CA ASN A 66 -16.23 9.34 16.59
C ASN A 66 -17.25 8.38 15.98
N GLN A 67 -17.28 8.31 14.65
CA GLN A 67 -18.06 7.31 13.94
C GLN A 67 -17.61 5.89 14.33
N PRO A 68 -18.53 4.93 14.48
CA PRO A 68 -18.15 3.54 14.69
C PRO A 68 -17.29 3.00 13.57
N LEU A 69 -16.44 2.03 13.91
CA LEU A 69 -15.44 1.50 12.99
C LEU A 69 -16.07 0.98 11.69
N TRP A 70 -17.15 0.20 11.80
CA TRP A 70 -17.88 -0.36 10.65
C TRP A 70 -18.43 0.75 9.73
N LEU A 71 -18.95 1.85 10.30
CA LEU A 71 -19.55 2.94 9.52
C LEU A 71 -18.47 3.78 8.84
N SER A 72 -17.39 4.07 9.55
CA SER A 72 -16.24 4.74 8.95
C SER A 72 -15.58 3.91 7.85
N LYS A 73 -15.52 2.58 8.02
CA LYS A 73 -15.03 1.65 7.01
C LYS A 73 -15.94 1.63 5.79
N LYS A 74 -17.26 1.48 5.98
CA LYS A 74 -18.26 1.53 4.90
C LYS A 74 -18.16 2.82 4.10
N ARG A 75 -18.09 3.98 4.77
CA ARG A 75 -17.94 5.29 4.11
C ARG A 75 -16.61 5.46 3.40
N HIS A 76 -15.54 4.87 3.90
CA HIS A 76 -14.25 4.89 3.22
C HIS A 76 -14.30 4.11 1.91
N ILE A 77 -14.96 2.94 1.91
CA ILE A 77 -15.10 2.08 0.72
C ILE A 77 -16.06 2.71 -0.31
N LEU A 78 -17.16 3.30 0.15
CA LEU A 78 -18.14 3.98 -0.72
C LEU A 78 -17.64 5.32 -1.27
N ARG A 79 -16.54 5.87 -0.73
CA ARG A 79 -15.98 7.11 -1.21
C ARG A 79 -15.47 6.89 -2.63
N LYS A 80 -16.08 7.59 -3.59
CA LYS A 80 -15.61 7.60 -4.97
C LYS A 80 -14.14 8.04 -5.02
N ASP A 81 -13.34 7.30 -5.78
CA ASP A 81 -11.95 7.64 -6.01
C ASP A 81 -11.84 9.03 -6.65
N ARG A 82 -10.78 9.77 -6.33
CA ARG A 82 -10.61 11.14 -6.85
C ARG A 82 -10.25 11.17 -8.34
N LEU A 83 -9.64 10.10 -8.83
CA LEU A 83 -9.33 9.89 -10.23
C LEU A 83 -10.44 9.05 -10.86
N ASP A 84 -11.25 9.68 -11.69
CA ASP A 84 -12.34 9.04 -12.43
C ASP A 84 -11.89 8.73 -13.87
N GLY A 85 -12.07 7.47 -14.30
CA GLY A 85 -11.78 7.07 -15.69
C GLY A 85 -10.30 6.98 -16.02
N PRO A 86 -9.55 6.02 -15.45
CA PRO A 86 -8.11 5.88 -15.68
C PRO A 86 -7.82 5.55 -17.15
N GLU A 87 -7.05 6.41 -17.81
CA GLU A 87 -6.68 6.26 -19.22
C GLU A 87 -5.49 5.32 -19.37
N THR A 88 -4.45 5.54 -18.56
CA THR A 88 -3.20 4.78 -18.64
C THR A 88 -3.20 3.54 -17.74
N PRO A 89 -2.41 2.50 -18.08
CA PRO A 89 -2.18 1.36 -17.20
C PRO A 89 -1.67 1.79 -15.82
N LEU A 90 -0.81 2.80 -15.76
CA LEU A 90 -0.31 3.33 -14.50
C LEU A 90 -1.43 3.94 -13.64
N GLU A 91 -2.36 4.68 -14.22
CA GLU A 91 -3.50 5.22 -13.47
C GLU A 91 -4.40 4.13 -12.90
N LYS A 92 -4.60 3.04 -13.63
CA LYS A 92 -5.30 1.85 -13.11
C LYS A 92 -4.54 1.26 -11.93
N TYR A 93 -3.23 1.13 -12.05
CA TYR A 93 -2.37 0.64 -10.97
C TYR A 93 -2.37 1.57 -9.74
N VAL A 94 -2.46 2.89 -9.93
CA VAL A 94 -2.61 3.85 -8.82
C VAL A 94 -3.92 3.61 -8.07
N LEU A 95 -5.03 3.32 -8.76
CA LEU A 95 -6.29 2.97 -8.10
C LEU A 95 -6.19 1.65 -7.32
N GLU A 96 -5.52 0.64 -7.88
CA GLU A 96 -5.25 -0.63 -7.19
C GLU A 96 -4.36 -0.42 -5.96
N TRP A 97 -3.34 0.42 -6.09
CA TRP A 97 -2.46 0.83 -4.99
C TRP A 97 -3.27 1.47 -3.85
N HIS A 98 -4.18 2.38 -4.17
CA HIS A 98 -5.05 3.02 -3.19
C HIS A 98 -5.98 2.03 -2.49
N LYS A 99 -6.57 1.07 -3.24
CA LYS A 99 -7.43 0.04 -2.66
C LYS A 99 -6.67 -0.90 -1.73
N ARG A 100 -5.42 -1.25 -2.08
CA ARG A 100 -4.61 -2.19 -1.30
C ARG A 100 -3.95 -1.53 -0.09
N PHE A 101 -3.16 -0.48 -0.33
CA PHE A 101 -2.28 0.12 0.67
C PHE A 101 -2.87 1.35 1.39
N HIS A 102 -3.89 1.99 0.82
CA HIS A 102 -4.62 3.09 1.47
C HIS A 102 -6.02 2.65 1.91
N SER A 103 -6.19 1.37 2.26
CA SER A 103 -7.42 0.86 2.83
C SER A 103 -7.66 1.37 4.25
N PHE A 104 -8.93 1.41 4.66
CA PHE A 104 -9.31 1.90 5.99
C PHE A 104 -8.71 1.02 7.10
N GLN A 105 -7.82 1.60 7.91
CA GLN A 105 -7.03 0.86 8.92
C GLN A 105 -6.21 -0.28 8.30
N GLY A 106 -5.73 -0.11 7.06
CA GLY A 106 -4.88 -1.06 6.38
C GLY A 106 -3.57 -1.30 7.12
N THR A 107 -3.19 -2.56 7.27
CA THR A 107 -1.94 -2.98 7.93
C THR A 107 -0.84 -3.33 6.93
N GLU A 108 -1.21 -3.62 5.68
CA GLU A 108 -0.28 -4.02 4.64
C GLU A 108 0.57 -2.84 4.18
N ARG A 109 1.89 -3.04 4.16
CA ARG A 109 2.84 -2.05 3.64
C ARG A 109 3.19 -2.42 2.19
N PRO A 110 3.37 -1.43 1.31
CA PRO A 110 3.87 -1.71 -0.04
C PRO A 110 5.22 -2.41 -0.03
N THR A 111 5.48 -3.19 -1.07
CA THR A 111 6.79 -3.78 -1.32
C THR A 111 7.60 -2.92 -2.30
N VAL A 112 8.89 -3.21 -2.41
CA VAL A 112 9.76 -2.56 -3.39
C VAL A 112 9.38 -2.98 -4.81
N ASP A 113 8.96 -4.23 -4.99
CA ASP A 113 8.53 -4.76 -6.28
C ASP A 113 7.23 -4.08 -6.76
N ASP A 114 6.31 -3.76 -5.84
CA ASP A 114 5.11 -2.98 -6.17
C ASP A 114 5.49 -1.58 -6.70
N LEU A 115 6.57 -0.97 -6.19
CA LEU A 115 7.08 0.32 -6.65
C LEU A 115 7.78 0.18 -8.02
N HIS A 116 8.54 -0.89 -8.24
CA HIS A 116 9.15 -1.15 -9.55
C HIS A 116 8.08 -1.32 -10.62
N THR A 117 7.02 -2.08 -10.31
CA THR A 117 5.85 -2.23 -11.18
C THR A 117 5.24 -0.88 -11.53
N ALA A 118 5.09 0.04 -10.56
CA ALA A 118 4.61 1.38 -10.85
C ALA A 118 5.55 2.16 -11.79
N LEU A 119 6.87 2.08 -11.58
CA LEU A 119 7.85 2.78 -12.40
C LEU A 119 7.95 2.18 -13.82
N ASP A 120 7.69 0.89 -13.97
CA ASP A 120 7.70 0.22 -15.27
C ASP A 120 6.52 0.60 -16.17
N LEU A 121 5.39 0.99 -15.57
CA LEU A 121 4.19 1.42 -16.30
C LEU A 121 4.23 2.89 -16.75
N VAL A 122 5.35 3.59 -16.59
CA VAL A 122 5.49 5.01 -16.97
C VAL A 122 5.61 5.16 -18.48
N GLU A 123 4.61 5.78 -19.12
CA GLU A 123 4.58 6.06 -20.56
C GLU A 123 4.59 7.57 -20.86
N ARG A 124 3.74 8.35 -20.19
CA ARG A 124 3.61 9.81 -20.39
C ARG A 124 4.24 10.59 -19.23
N PRO A 125 4.64 11.86 -19.42
CA PRO A 125 5.24 12.67 -18.35
C PRO A 125 4.31 12.88 -17.14
N LEU A 126 2.99 12.78 -17.32
CA LEU A 126 2.03 12.81 -16.20
C LEU A 126 2.14 11.56 -15.32
N ASP A 127 2.37 10.39 -15.93
CA ASP A 127 2.51 9.12 -15.20
C ASP A 127 3.74 9.15 -14.29
N LEU A 128 4.82 9.83 -14.72
CA LEU A 128 6.01 10.04 -13.88
C LEU A 128 5.66 10.78 -12.59
N SER A 129 4.73 11.73 -12.64
CA SER A 129 4.30 12.47 -11.45
C SER A 129 3.55 11.58 -10.46
N TYR A 130 2.69 10.70 -10.95
CA TYR A 130 2.03 9.69 -10.13
C TYR A 130 3.05 8.71 -9.54
N ALA A 131 3.97 8.18 -10.35
CA ALA A 131 5.01 7.27 -9.89
C ALA A 131 5.91 7.90 -8.81
N PHE A 132 6.28 9.17 -8.95
CA PHE A 132 7.07 9.89 -7.94
C PHE A 132 6.29 10.14 -6.65
N GLN A 133 4.98 10.37 -6.73
CA GLN A 133 4.15 10.45 -5.53
C GLN A 133 4.10 9.09 -4.80
N LEU A 134 4.02 7.98 -5.52
CA LEU A 134 4.09 6.64 -4.92
C LEU A 134 5.47 6.37 -4.31
N LEU A 135 6.56 6.79 -4.97
CA LEU A 135 7.92 6.71 -4.42
C LEU A 135 8.05 7.53 -3.11
N ASN A 136 7.51 8.74 -3.11
CA ASN A 136 7.48 9.61 -1.93
C ASN A 136 6.68 8.96 -0.78
N GLN A 137 5.55 8.32 -1.08
CA GLN A 137 4.78 7.55 -0.08
C GLN A 137 5.60 6.37 0.46
N CYS A 138 6.32 5.64 -0.40
CA CYS A 138 7.17 4.54 0.03
C CYS A 138 8.27 4.99 0.99
N ARG A 139 8.92 6.13 0.70
CA ARG A 139 9.99 6.68 1.53
C ARG A 139 9.48 7.32 2.82
N ASN A 140 8.53 8.24 2.71
CA ASN A 140 8.18 9.13 3.81
C ASN A 140 7.01 8.64 4.66
N VAL A 141 6.02 7.97 4.05
CA VAL A 141 4.84 7.47 4.78
C VAL A 141 5.10 6.05 5.28
N ASN A 142 5.53 5.16 4.39
CA ASN A 142 5.69 3.76 4.69
C ASN A 142 7.08 3.39 5.20
N ASN A 143 8.06 4.31 5.13
CA ASN A 143 9.46 4.11 5.55
C ASN A 143 10.05 2.78 5.07
N ILE A 144 9.96 2.54 3.75
CA ILE A 144 10.49 1.35 3.09
C ILE A 144 11.93 1.60 2.67
N ARG A 145 12.82 0.64 2.94
CA ARG A 145 14.17 0.64 2.39
C ARG A 145 14.12 0.09 0.97
N PHE A 146 14.62 0.85 0.01
CA PHE A 146 14.67 0.44 -1.40
C PHE A 146 15.67 -0.68 -1.65
N ALA A 147 15.49 -1.39 -2.76
CA ALA A 147 16.41 -2.42 -3.24
C ALA A 147 17.60 -1.79 -3.98
N LYS A 148 18.60 -2.60 -4.32
CA LYS A 148 19.86 -2.15 -4.93
C LYS A 148 19.65 -1.60 -6.34
N ASP A 149 18.73 -2.21 -7.07
CA ASP A 149 18.30 -1.96 -8.44
C ASP A 149 17.24 -0.86 -8.58
N THR A 150 16.68 -0.36 -7.47
CA THR A 150 15.57 0.60 -7.52
C THR A 150 15.96 1.90 -8.24
N PHE A 151 17.22 2.31 -8.15
CA PHE A 151 17.71 3.47 -8.89
C PHE A 151 17.76 3.24 -10.41
N LEU A 152 18.05 2.01 -10.85
CA LEU A 152 18.06 1.65 -12.27
C LEU A 152 16.65 1.76 -12.87
N VAL A 153 15.65 1.16 -12.21
CA VAL A 153 14.25 1.22 -12.64
C VAL A 153 13.74 2.66 -12.65
N PHE A 154 14.11 3.45 -11.64
CA PHE A 154 13.81 4.88 -11.58
C PHE A 154 14.45 5.68 -12.73
N LEU A 155 15.73 5.42 -13.03
CA LEU A 155 16.44 6.08 -14.12
C LEU A 155 15.77 5.76 -15.46
N GLU A 156 15.47 4.49 -15.71
CA GLU A 156 14.79 4.06 -16.93
C GLU A 156 13.42 4.71 -17.09
N ALA A 157 12.62 4.78 -16.02
CA ALA A 157 11.34 5.46 -16.03
C ALA A 157 11.48 6.96 -16.39
N CYS A 158 12.51 7.64 -15.89
CA CYS A 158 12.76 9.05 -16.24
C CYS A 158 13.18 9.22 -17.71
N LEU A 159 13.96 8.28 -18.24
CA LEU A 159 14.43 8.32 -19.62
C LEU A 159 13.32 8.03 -20.63
N ARG A 160 12.33 7.18 -20.29
CA ARG A 160 11.15 6.92 -21.16
C ARG A 160 10.36 8.19 -21.49
N VAL A 161 10.37 9.18 -20.60
CA VAL A 161 9.63 10.45 -20.75
C VAL A 161 10.55 11.66 -20.98
N ASP A 162 11.82 11.43 -21.35
CA ASP A 162 12.83 12.46 -21.61
C ASP A 162 13.06 13.47 -20.44
N ARG A 163 12.90 13.02 -19.20
CA ARG A 163 13.10 13.83 -17.98
C ARG A 163 14.43 13.55 -17.29
N LYS A 164 15.55 13.82 -17.99
CA LYS A 164 16.91 13.61 -17.46
C LYS A 164 17.25 14.52 -16.27
N ASP A 165 16.62 15.69 -16.19
CA ASP A 165 16.73 16.64 -15.08
C ASP A 165 16.33 16.03 -13.73
N CYS A 166 15.25 15.26 -13.71
CA CYS A 166 14.77 14.57 -12.50
C CYS A 166 15.75 13.49 -12.04
N ALA A 167 16.36 12.76 -12.98
CA ALA A 167 17.37 11.76 -12.68
C ALA A 167 18.67 12.39 -12.13
N LEU A 168 19.09 13.53 -12.68
CA LEU A 168 20.20 14.32 -12.16
C LEU A 168 19.95 14.77 -10.72
N TYR A 169 18.77 15.35 -10.45
CA TYR A 169 18.38 15.76 -9.11
C TYR A 169 18.43 14.61 -8.09
N ALA A 170 18.04 13.40 -8.52
CA ALA A 170 18.10 12.22 -7.68
C ALA A 170 19.53 11.77 -7.33
N THR A 171 20.51 12.02 -8.20
CA THR A 171 21.92 11.71 -7.89
C THR A 171 22.51 12.66 -6.85
N GLU A 172 22.11 13.93 -6.87
CA GLU A 172 22.55 14.93 -5.89
C GLU A 172 21.90 14.69 -4.52
N ASN A 173 20.64 14.23 -4.49
CA ASN A 173 19.84 14.08 -3.28
C ASN A 173 19.49 12.62 -2.96
N ALA A 174 20.41 11.69 -3.24
CA ALA A 174 20.17 10.25 -3.16
C ALA A 174 19.68 9.77 -1.79
N GLU A 175 20.35 10.21 -0.71
CA GLU A 175 20.01 9.79 0.66
C GLU A 175 18.62 10.30 1.12
N ALA A 176 18.26 11.51 0.69
CA ALA A 176 16.96 12.12 1.00
C ALA A 176 15.82 11.33 0.35
N LEU A 177 15.98 10.97 -0.92
CA LEU A 177 15.00 10.15 -1.65
C LEU A 177 14.98 8.70 -1.18
N GLY A 178 16.08 8.20 -0.61
CA GLY A 178 16.20 6.84 -0.08
C GLY A 178 17.01 5.87 -0.94
N PHE A 179 17.64 6.36 -2.01
CA PHE A 179 18.54 5.58 -2.85
C PHE A 179 19.89 5.38 -2.13
N TRP A 180 20.04 4.24 -1.46
CA TRP A 180 21.26 3.89 -0.74
C TRP A 180 22.37 3.33 -1.65
N HIS A 181 22.00 2.81 -2.82
CA HIS A 181 22.95 2.31 -3.82
C HIS A 181 22.69 2.97 -5.17
N ILE A 182 23.74 3.54 -5.75
CA ILE A 182 23.77 4.09 -7.10
C ILE A 182 25.10 3.65 -7.71
N GLU A 183 25.05 2.95 -8.84
CA GLU A 183 26.24 2.54 -9.56
C GLU A 183 26.94 3.76 -10.18
N GLU A 184 28.26 3.71 -10.25
CA GLU A 184 29.05 4.86 -10.71
C GLU A 184 28.83 5.15 -12.20
N ASP A 185 28.56 4.12 -13.01
CA ASP A 185 28.25 4.26 -14.43
C ASP A 185 26.99 5.11 -14.65
N TYR A 186 25.98 4.96 -13.78
CA TYR A 186 24.76 5.78 -13.83
C TYR A 186 25.07 7.26 -13.55
N ARG A 187 25.96 7.54 -12.59
CA ARG A 187 26.38 8.92 -12.27
C ARG A 187 27.15 9.56 -13.42
N ARG A 188 28.09 8.81 -14.02
CA ARG A 188 28.88 9.28 -15.16
C ARG A 188 28.00 9.56 -16.37
N TYR A 189 27.01 8.70 -16.63
CA TYR A 189 26.02 8.94 -17.68
C TYR A 189 25.21 10.22 -17.47
N LEU A 190 24.72 10.41 -16.25
CA LEU A 190 23.88 11.57 -15.92
C LEU A 190 24.67 12.87 -16.00
N ARG A 191 25.93 12.88 -15.52
CA ARG A 191 26.85 14.02 -15.63
C ARG A 191 27.36 14.29 -17.05
N GLY A 192 27.19 13.34 -17.97
CA GLY A 192 27.69 13.43 -19.35
C GLY A 192 29.18 13.05 -19.51
N GLU A 193 29.78 12.40 -18.51
CA GLU A 193 31.12 11.82 -18.61
C GLU A 193 31.12 10.55 -19.48
N GLN A 194 30.01 9.81 -19.47
CA GLN A 194 29.76 8.63 -20.30
C GLN A 194 28.46 8.82 -21.10
N SER A 195 28.35 8.16 -22.25
CA SER A 195 27.16 8.19 -23.12
C SER A 195 26.18 7.03 -22.89
N TRP A 196 26.51 6.11 -21.98
CA TRP A 196 25.69 4.94 -21.67
C TRP A 196 25.57 4.73 -20.17
N TYR A 197 24.44 4.19 -19.71
CA TYR A 197 24.22 3.87 -18.29
C TYR A 197 24.19 2.37 -18.01
N ARG A 198 23.80 1.53 -18.97
CA ARG A 198 23.81 0.07 -18.79
C ARG A 198 24.32 -0.65 -20.03
N LEU A 199 24.96 -1.79 -19.79
CA LEU A 199 25.21 -2.82 -20.78
C LEU A 199 24.11 -3.89 -20.62
N SER A 200 23.25 -4.07 -21.62
CA SER A 200 22.24 -5.15 -21.57
C SER A 200 22.93 -6.51 -21.65
N PRO A 201 22.76 -7.41 -20.67
CA PRO A 201 23.33 -8.76 -20.72
C PRO A 201 22.74 -9.61 -21.86
N LEU A 202 21.48 -9.34 -22.22
CA LEU A 202 20.74 -10.11 -23.22
C LEU A 202 21.18 -9.73 -24.63
N ASP A 203 21.29 -8.43 -24.90
CA ASP A 203 21.56 -7.92 -26.24
C ASP A 203 23.05 -7.63 -26.48
N ASN A 204 23.84 -7.54 -25.40
CA ASN A 204 25.23 -7.06 -25.42
C ASN A 204 25.38 -5.64 -26.05
N MET A 205 24.35 -4.81 -25.91
CA MET A 205 24.30 -3.42 -26.41
C MET A 205 24.34 -2.40 -25.25
N TYR A 206 24.88 -1.21 -25.52
CA TYR A 206 24.85 -0.08 -24.61
C TYR A 206 23.55 0.72 -24.77
N TYR A 207 22.89 1.03 -23.66
CA TYR A 207 21.71 1.90 -23.60
C TYR A 207 22.09 3.32 -23.12
N PRO A 208 21.46 4.40 -23.65
CA PRO A 208 20.37 4.41 -24.66
C PRO A 208 20.86 4.02 -26.06
N LEU A 209 19.98 3.39 -26.85
CA LEU A 209 20.32 2.90 -28.20
C LEU A 209 20.61 4.02 -29.19
N GLU A 210 19.88 5.14 -29.08
CA GLU A 210 19.98 6.28 -29.98
C GLU A 210 21.33 7.00 -29.86
N GLU A 211 21.85 7.13 -28.64
CA GLU A 211 23.09 7.85 -28.38
C GLU A 211 24.33 6.98 -28.71
N ASN A 212 24.20 5.65 -28.60
CA ASN A 212 25.32 4.71 -28.67
C ASN A 212 25.41 3.92 -29.98
N VAL A 213 24.79 4.38 -31.07
CA VAL A 213 24.87 3.72 -32.39
C VAL A 213 26.33 3.43 -32.81
N LYS A 214 27.25 4.36 -32.54
CA LYS A 214 28.68 4.20 -32.86
C LYS A 214 29.36 3.10 -32.04
N LEU A 215 29.04 3.01 -30.75
CA LEU A 215 29.61 1.99 -29.86
C LEU A 215 29.00 0.61 -30.10
N ASN A 216 27.74 0.57 -30.52
CA ASN A 216 27.00 -0.66 -30.78
C ASN A 216 27.22 -1.21 -32.21
N ALA A 217 27.72 -0.40 -33.16
CA ALA A 217 27.93 -0.83 -34.54
C ALA A 217 28.84 -2.06 -34.72
N GLY A 218 29.74 -2.33 -33.75
CA GLY A 218 30.63 -3.49 -33.77
C GLY A 218 30.20 -4.66 -32.89
N ARG A 219 29.05 -4.58 -32.20
CA ARG A 219 28.62 -5.60 -31.24
C ARG A 219 27.49 -6.43 -31.83
N SER A 220 27.74 -7.72 -31.96
CA SER A 220 26.71 -8.73 -32.20
C SER A 220 26.18 -9.25 -30.85
N PRO A 221 24.89 -9.65 -30.81
CA PRO A 221 24.37 -10.38 -29.66
C PRO A 221 25.22 -11.63 -29.42
N PRO A 222 25.33 -12.11 -28.17
CA PRO A 222 25.98 -13.37 -27.90
C PRO A 222 25.29 -14.43 -28.77
N SER A 223 26.04 -15.04 -29.67
CA SER A 223 25.52 -16.09 -30.56
C SER A 223 24.78 -17.12 -29.72
N SER A 224 23.49 -17.32 -30.00
CA SER A 224 22.64 -18.33 -29.37
C SER A 224 23.08 -19.77 -29.67
N ALA A 225 24.25 -19.97 -30.27
CA ALA A 225 24.79 -21.26 -30.71
C ALA A 225 25.48 -22.11 -29.61
N ALA A 226 25.20 -21.87 -28.32
CA ALA A 226 25.74 -22.69 -27.23
C ALA A 226 24.69 -23.58 -26.53
N VAL A 227 23.48 -23.71 -27.11
CA VAL A 227 22.44 -24.62 -26.61
C VAL A 227 21.80 -25.39 -27.78
N ALA A 228 22.59 -26.19 -28.50
CA ALA A 228 22.09 -27.30 -29.34
C ALA A 228 23.24 -28.22 -29.78
N GLU A 229 23.23 -29.43 -29.23
CA GLU A 229 23.71 -30.69 -29.81
C GLU A 229 25.15 -30.77 -30.34
N GLY A 230 26.05 -31.13 -29.43
CA GLY A 230 27.29 -31.84 -29.77
C GLY A 230 27.30 -33.18 -29.05
N ASP A 231 26.43 -34.10 -29.49
CA ASP A 231 26.46 -35.50 -29.08
C ASP A 231 27.56 -36.24 -29.86
N ALA A 232 28.46 -36.85 -29.10
CA ALA A 232 29.28 -38.02 -29.37
C ALA A 232 30.04 -38.16 -30.72
N GLU A 233 31.37 -38.00 -30.67
CA GLU A 233 32.31 -39.12 -30.90
C GLU A 233 33.76 -38.71 -30.58
N GLY A 234 34.48 -39.51 -29.78
CA GLY A 234 35.94 -39.34 -29.61
C GLY A 234 36.54 -39.63 -28.23
N THR A 235 36.26 -40.82 -27.70
CA THR A 235 37.04 -41.68 -26.79
C THR A 235 38.40 -41.24 -26.19
N ALA A 236 38.57 -41.68 -24.92
CA ALA A 236 39.78 -41.96 -24.12
C ALA A 236 40.47 -40.74 -23.46
N GLU A 237 40.77 -40.68 -22.16
CA GLU A 237 40.86 -41.65 -21.06
C GLU A 237 40.96 -40.83 -19.75
N THR A 238 40.21 -41.15 -18.69
CA THR A 238 40.61 -41.02 -17.27
C THR A 238 39.48 -41.57 -16.39
N THR A 239 39.63 -42.83 -15.98
CA THR A 239 38.80 -43.46 -14.95
C THR A 239 39.52 -43.35 -13.61
N GLY A 240 38.83 -42.82 -12.60
CA GLY A 240 39.32 -42.83 -11.22
C GLY A 240 38.85 -41.66 -10.38
N PHE A 241 37.54 -41.55 -10.11
CA PHE A 241 37.13 -41.02 -8.80
C PHE A 241 35.88 -41.73 -8.30
N GLU A 242 35.97 -42.11 -7.03
CA GLU A 242 35.10 -43.03 -6.32
C GLU A 242 33.69 -42.49 -6.12
N ALA A 243 32.73 -43.40 -6.25
CA ALA A 243 31.37 -43.27 -5.77
C ALA A 243 31.37 -43.38 -4.23
N ALA A 244 30.94 -42.33 -3.55
CA ALA A 244 30.43 -42.42 -2.19
C ALA A 244 28.90 -42.35 -2.25
N ALA A 245 28.30 -43.49 -1.95
CA ALA A 245 26.87 -43.66 -1.69
C ALA A 245 26.44 -42.81 -0.48
N GLY A 246 25.30 -42.15 -0.63
CA GLY A 246 24.63 -41.41 0.44
C GLY A 246 23.15 -41.27 0.09
N ALA A 247 22.42 -42.38 0.18
CA ALA A 247 21.00 -42.45 -0.05
C ALA A 247 20.22 -41.67 1.04
N ALA A 248 19.41 -40.70 0.63
CA ALA A 248 18.28 -40.19 1.40
C ALA A 248 17.17 -39.75 0.44
N ALA A 249 16.32 -40.72 0.12
CA ALA A 249 14.90 -40.65 -0.21
C ALA A 249 14.32 -39.30 -0.70
N TRP A 250 14.12 -39.19 -2.01
CA TRP A 250 12.93 -38.55 -2.56
C TRP A 250 11.82 -39.59 -2.61
N SER A 251 10.85 -39.46 -1.72
CA SER A 251 9.57 -40.15 -1.81
C SER A 251 8.49 -39.13 -2.14
N ASP A 252 7.71 -39.46 -3.16
CA ASP A 252 6.45 -38.85 -3.55
C ASP A 252 5.59 -38.43 -2.36
N ASP A 253 5.06 -37.21 -2.42
CA ASP A 253 3.77 -36.86 -1.85
C ASP A 253 2.97 -36.12 -2.91
N GLU A 254 2.17 -36.88 -3.67
CA GLU A 254 0.93 -36.38 -4.28
C GLU A 254 -0.06 -36.07 -3.13
N GLY A 255 0.21 -34.97 -2.44
CA GLY A 255 -0.62 -34.41 -1.40
C GLY A 255 -1.55 -33.34 -1.96
N SER A 256 -2.65 -33.79 -2.57
CA SER A 256 -3.85 -32.98 -2.81
C SER A 256 -4.31 -32.30 -1.51
N MET A 257 -3.87 -31.06 -1.28
CA MET A 257 -4.49 -30.15 -0.30
C MET A 257 -4.76 -28.80 -0.94
N LYS A 258 -5.82 -28.83 -1.75
CA LYS A 258 -6.68 -27.70 -2.08
C LYS A 258 -7.42 -27.26 -0.81
N ALA A 259 -6.75 -26.56 0.11
CA ALA A 259 -7.36 -25.95 1.29
C ALA A 259 -6.54 -24.76 1.77
N GLY A 260 -6.95 -23.55 1.37
CA GLY A 260 -6.32 -22.29 1.77
C GLY A 260 -6.73 -21.07 0.95
N SER A 261 -7.30 -21.28 -0.24
CA SER A 261 -7.90 -20.24 -1.07
C SER A 261 -9.37 -20.02 -0.69
N SER A 262 -9.63 -19.38 0.44
CA SER A 262 -10.98 -18.87 0.78
C SER A 262 -10.94 -17.50 1.45
N ARG A 263 -9.95 -16.67 1.09
CA ARG A 263 -9.91 -15.25 1.48
C ARG A 263 -9.66 -14.32 0.28
N GLU A 264 -9.87 -14.84 -0.93
CA GLU A 264 -9.72 -14.09 -2.16
C GLU A 264 -11.10 -13.77 -2.73
N SER A 265 -11.30 -12.49 -3.00
CA SER A 265 -12.50 -11.81 -3.53
C SER A 265 -13.77 -11.87 -2.67
N MET A 266 -13.76 -11.27 -1.47
CA MET A 266 -14.98 -10.55 -1.07
C MET A 266 -15.08 -9.33 -1.98
N THR A 267 -16.11 -9.30 -2.82
CA THR A 267 -16.41 -8.12 -3.61
C THR A 267 -16.75 -6.96 -2.67
N VAL A 268 -16.64 -5.72 -3.14
CA VAL A 268 -17.02 -4.54 -2.35
C VAL A 268 -18.44 -4.70 -1.80
N ASP A 269 -19.33 -5.29 -2.58
CA ASP A 269 -20.71 -5.56 -2.20
C ASP A 269 -20.83 -6.61 -1.08
N ASP A 270 -19.99 -7.65 -1.07
CA ASP A 270 -19.97 -8.66 -0.01
C ASP A 270 -19.55 -8.08 1.35
N GLU A 271 -18.55 -7.19 1.34
CA GLU A 271 -18.10 -6.52 2.57
C GLU A 271 -19.15 -5.50 3.05
N ILE A 272 -19.86 -4.82 2.14
CA ILE A 272 -20.97 -3.94 2.49
C ILE A 272 -22.10 -4.75 3.15
N ALA A 273 -22.52 -5.86 2.54
CA ALA A 273 -23.56 -6.72 3.09
C ALA A 273 -23.18 -7.27 4.47
N ARG A 274 -21.91 -7.64 4.67
CA ARG A 274 -21.40 -8.06 5.97
C ARG A 274 -21.48 -6.94 7.02
N LEU A 275 -21.08 -5.72 6.67
CA LEU A 275 -21.15 -4.58 7.59
C LEU A 275 -22.60 -4.19 7.92
N GLU A 276 -23.54 -4.35 6.98
CA GLU A 276 -24.97 -4.15 7.21
C GLU A 276 -25.57 -5.22 8.13
N ALA A 277 -25.16 -6.47 7.98
CA ALA A 277 -25.55 -7.56 8.88
C ALA A 277 -25.00 -7.37 10.30
N GLU A 278 -23.74 -6.93 10.43
CA GLU A 278 -23.16 -6.56 11.74
C GLU A 278 -23.93 -5.40 12.40
N LEU A 279 -24.36 -4.43 11.58
CA LEU A 279 -25.22 -3.33 12.01
C LEU A 279 -26.57 -3.82 12.56
N ALA A 280 -27.19 -4.80 11.91
CA ALA A 280 -28.45 -5.39 12.36
C ALA A 280 -28.28 -6.16 13.68
N ALA A 281 -27.17 -6.91 13.83
CA ALA A 281 -26.88 -7.65 15.07
C ALA A 281 -26.63 -6.72 16.27
N LEU A 282 -25.91 -5.60 16.06
CA LEU A 282 -25.66 -4.61 17.11
C LEU A 282 -26.93 -3.86 17.56
N GLU A 283 -27.95 -3.78 16.70
CA GLU A 283 -29.23 -3.19 17.07
C GLU A 283 -30.11 -4.14 17.89
N GLU A 284 -30.09 -5.46 17.61
CA GLU A 284 -30.79 -6.45 18.46
C GLU A 284 -30.23 -6.48 19.89
N GLU A 285 -28.91 -6.45 20.06
CA GLU A 285 -28.28 -6.36 21.39
C GLU A 285 -28.59 -5.03 22.11
N GLY A 286 -28.85 -3.95 21.36
CA GLY A 286 -29.21 -2.64 21.91
C GLY A 286 -30.63 -2.58 22.47
N THR A 287 -31.56 -3.39 21.96
CA THR A 287 -32.98 -3.38 22.35
C THR A 287 -33.30 -4.13 23.65
N ASP A 288 -32.45 -5.06 24.08
CA ASP A 288 -32.68 -5.84 25.31
C ASP A 288 -32.28 -5.09 26.60
N GLY A 289 -31.63 -3.93 26.50
CA GLY A 289 -31.16 -3.14 27.64
C GLY A 289 -32.15 -2.12 28.22
N ASP A 290 -33.27 -1.83 27.55
CA ASP A 290 -34.11 -0.64 27.86
C ASP A 290 -35.47 -0.95 28.53
N ASN A 291 -35.73 -2.20 28.94
CA ASN A 291 -37.03 -2.61 29.51
C ASN A 291 -37.06 -2.95 31.01
N ASP A 292 -36.02 -2.64 31.78
CA ASP A 292 -35.96 -2.97 33.23
C ASP A 292 -35.83 -1.75 34.15
N VAL A 293 -36.80 -0.82 34.06
CA VAL A 293 -37.05 0.17 35.13
C VAL A 293 -38.56 0.29 35.38
N LYS A 294 -39.15 -0.73 36.00
CA LYS A 294 -40.37 -0.55 36.81
C LYS A 294 -39.96 0.03 38.16
N GLY A 295 -39.96 1.35 38.27
CA GLY A 295 -39.87 2.05 39.55
C GLY A 295 -41.02 1.64 40.48
N PRO A 296 -40.79 1.55 41.80
CA PRO A 296 -41.79 1.04 42.73
C PRO A 296 -42.90 2.08 42.93
N LYS A 297 -44.16 1.64 42.89
CA LYS A 297 -45.30 2.43 43.36
C LYS A 297 -45.14 2.68 44.86
N GLY A 298 -44.98 3.95 45.22
CA GLY A 298 -45.00 4.42 46.60
C GLY A 298 -46.35 4.17 47.26
N HIS A 299 -46.24 3.86 48.56
CA HIS A 299 -47.29 3.68 49.56
C HIS A 299 -48.32 4.81 49.62
#